data_AF-A0A3M1KBK9-F1
#
_entry.id   AF-A0A3M1KBK9-F1
#
_cell.length_a   1.000
_cell.length_b   1.000
_cell.length_c   1.000
_cell.angle_alpha   90.00
_cell.angle_beta   90.00
_cell.angle_gamma   90.00
#
_symmetry.space_group_name_H-M   'P 1'
#
loop_
_entity.id
_entity.type
_entity.pdbx_description
1 polymer ?
#
loop_
_entity_poly.entity_id
_entity_poly.type
_entity_poly.pdbx_seq_one_letter_code
_entity_poly.pdbx_strand_id
1 'polypeptide(L)'
;SVSAAGKLLDQMHVSMARLYDRIGEGSKEVIAEAGDVARKMTQSVIENPDALVWMARVRQKSEHAWAHAMSSSIWGLVFARHLGLAPDVMQTLAQGLLLSQVGKTRLDDDLLNKQGYLSAEEYKRYQKFVEEGVAILSRTPGISAPVIKVVEYHRERHNGSGFPKGVTGDRIPLLGKIAGIVDHFQALIEPKPGVQPMSPSQAISQLYAKRNIEFQDDLVEKFIQAVGVYPAGTLVELSDGSVGVVVGQNTDRKLFPQVLRVLSPEKTPLRKQQLLDLRQLNSNGEIQLKVARTLPEGAYDIDLESCRLQSGGWGLRRWVS
;
A
#
# COMPACT_ATOMS: atom_id res chain seq x y z
N SER A 1 17.02 6.41 7.46
CA SER A 1 16.49 5.05 7.63
C SER A 1 15.87 4.59 6.31
N VAL A 2 15.76 3.28 6.02
CA VAL A 2 15.24 2.80 4.71
C VAL A 2 13.83 3.33 4.40
N SER A 3 12.97 3.50 5.41
CA SER A 3 11.65 4.13 5.26
C SER A 3 11.70 5.61 4.84
N ALA A 4 12.66 6.36 5.38
CA ALA A 4 12.92 7.73 4.91
C ALA A 4 13.42 7.71 3.46
N ALA A 5 14.30 6.77 3.11
CA ALA A 5 14.87 6.64 1.77
C ALA A 5 13.83 6.20 0.71
N GLY A 6 12.83 5.40 1.07
CA GLY A 6 11.70 5.06 0.19
C GLY A 6 10.81 6.28 -0.09
N LYS A 7 10.35 6.97 0.96
CA LYS A 7 9.57 8.22 0.84
C LYS A 7 10.33 9.33 0.11
N LEU A 8 11.65 9.35 0.29
CA LEU A 8 12.54 10.24 -0.42
C LEU A 8 12.54 9.95 -1.92
N LEU A 9 12.63 8.69 -2.36
CA LEU A 9 12.59 8.35 -3.79
C LEU A 9 11.25 8.74 -4.45
N ASP A 10 10.15 8.63 -3.71
CA ASP A 10 8.82 9.15 -4.11
C ASP A 10 8.86 10.68 -4.26
N GLN A 11 9.27 11.37 -3.20
CA GLN A 11 9.37 12.84 -3.16
C GLN A 11 10.32 13.35 -4.24
N MET A 12 11.44 12.66 -4.46
CA MET A 12 12.42 12.95 -5.50
C MET A 12 11.77 12.93 -6.87
N HIS A 13 10.93 11.93 -7.16
CA HIS A 13 10.34 11.81 -8.48
C HIS A 13 9.28 12.87 -8.74
N VAL A 14 8.41 13.12 -7.75
CA VAL A 14 7.41 14.19 -7.83
C VAL A 14 8.09 15.56 -7.95
N SER A 15 9.15 15.78 -7.18
CA SER A 15 9.94 17.01 -7.26
C SER A 15 10.61 17.10 -8.63
N MET A 16 11.36 16.09 -9.07
CA MET A 16 12.05 16.06 -10.36
C MET A 16 11.12 16.28 -11.55
N ALA A 17 9.93 15.67 -11.57
CA ALA A 17 8.93 15.91 -12.62
C ALA A 17 8.53 17.39 -12.67
N ARG A 18 8.21 18.00 -11.52
CA ARG A 18 7.92 19.44 -11.42
C ARG A 18 9.13 20.31 -11.76
N LEU A 19 10.33 19.89 -11.38
CA LEU A 19 11.58 20.61 -11.65
C LEU A 19 11.85 20.60 -13.16
N TYR A 20 11.68 19.49 -13.86
CA TYR A 20 11.87 19.41 -15.31
C TYR A 20 10.82 20.21 -16.08
N ASP A 21 9.56 20.21 -15.64
CA ASP A 21 8.50 21.01 -16.25
C ASP A 21 8.73 22.52 -16.06
N ARG A 22 9.41 22.93 -14.98
CA ARG A 22 9.61 24.34 -14.59
C ARG A 22 11.05 24.84 -14.70
N ILE A 23 11.96 24.01 -15.23
CA ILE A 23 13.39 24.34 -15.32
C ILE A 23 13.66 25.53 -16.23
N GLY A 24 12.75 25.80 -17.19
CA GLY A 24 12.79 26.99 -18.04
C GLY A 24 12.34 28.29 -17.35
N GLU A 25 11.68 28.20 -16.18
CA GLU A 25 11.07 29.35 -15.49
C GLU A 25 11.97 29.96 -14.40
N GLY A 26 13.11 29.33 -14.08
CA GLY A 26 14.15 29.91 -13.20
C GLY A 26 13.69 30.25 -11.78
N SER A 27 12.64 29.60 -11.26
CA SER A 27 12.09 29.94 -9.93
C SER A 27 13.03 29.51 -8.79
N LYS A 28 13.28 30.41 -7.82
CA LYS A 28 14.16 30.14 -6.66
C LYS A 28 13.62 28.99 -5.79
N GLU A 29 12.31 28.80 -5.81
CA GLU A 29 11.59 27.76 -5.08
C GLU A 29 11.96 26.35 -5.59
N VAL A 30 12.11 26.18 -6.91
CA VAL A 30 12.57 24.94 -7.57
C VAL A 30 13.99 24.56 -7.11
N ILE A 31 14.89 25.54 -7.03
CA ILE A 31 16.27 25.31 -6.56
C ILE A 31 16.29 24.93 -5.06
N ALA A 32 15.45 25.57 -4.24
CA ALA A 32 15.35 25.26 -2.82
C ALA A 32 14.78 23.85 -2.56
N GLU A 33 13.75 23.44 -3.32
CA GLU A 33 13.15 22.09 -3.27
C GLU A 33 14.17 21.02 -3.68
N ALA A 34 14.89 21.24 -4.79
CA ALA A 34 15.98 20.36 -5.22
C ALA A 34 17.09 20.23 -4.16
N GLY A 35 17.46 21.35 -3.52
CA GLY A 35 18.43 21.36 -2.44
C GLY A 35 17.99 20.57 -1.20
N ASP A 36 16.70 20.59 -0.85
CA ASP A 36 16.17 19.81 0.28
C ASP A 36 16.16 18.31 0.01
N VAL A 37 15.73 17.94 -1.19
CA VAL A 37 15.78 16.56 -1.66
C VAL A 37 17.22 16.04 -1.66
N ALA A 38 18.18 16.80 -2.20
CA ALA A 38 19.59 16.44 -2.21
C ALA A 38 20.15 16.24 -0.80
N ARG A 39 19.84 17.14 0.15
CA ARG A 39 20.26 16.97 1.57
C ARG A 39 19.73 15.68 2.18
N LYS A 40 18.46 15.35 1.98
CA LYS A 40 17.84 14.14 2.51
C LYS A 40 18.39 12.87 1.83
N MET A 41 18.77 12.94 0.54
CA MET A 41 19.50 11.87 -0.16
C MET A 41 20.87 11.66 0.47
N THR A 42 21.65 12.73 0.64
CA THR A 42 22.97 12.66 1.27
C THR A 42 22.87 12.03 2.65
N GLN A 43 21.91 12.46 3.49
CA GLN A 43 21.70 11.84 4.80
C GLN A 43 21.34 10.36 4.71
N SER A 44 20.46 9.97 3.76
CA SER A 44 20.11 8.56 3.57
C SER A 44 21.29 7.71 3.10
N VAL A 45 22.15 8.25 2.22
CA VAL A 45 23.35 7.56 1.74
C VAL A 45 24.40 7.45 2.84
N ILE A 46 24.55 8.46 3.70
CA ILE A 46 25.44 8.38 4.87
C ILE A 46 24.97 7.29 5.84
N GLU A 47 23.66 7.23 6.10
CA GLU A 47 23.11 6.24 7.03
C GLU A 47 23.09 4.82 6.48
N ASN A 48 22.76 4.64 5.20
CA ASN A 48 22.63 3.35 4.53
C ASN A 48 22.93 3.49 3.02
N PRO A 49 24.21 3.49 2.61
CA PRO A 49 24.61 3.81 1.24
C PRO A 49 24.00 2.86 0.21
N ASP A 50 23.91 1.57 0.53
CA ASP A 50 23.46 0.56 -0.42
C ASP A 50 21.93 0.38 -0.47
N ALA A 51 21.21 0.73 0.59
CA ALA A 51 19.75 0.55 0.63
C ALA A 51 19.03 1.43 -0.40
N LEU A 52 19.46 2.69 -0.53
CA LEU A 52 18.89 3.62 -1.51
C LEU A 52 19.18 3.15 -2.96
N VAL A 53 20.38 2.60 -3.20
CA VAL A 53 20.76 2.04 -4.50
C VAL A 53 19.87 0.86 -4.86
N TRP A 54 19.61 -0.06 -3.93
CA TRP A 54 18.73 -1.20 -4.18
C TRP A 54 17.29 -0.79 -4.44
N MET A 55 16.76 0.19 -3.71
CA MET A 55 15.42 0.70 -3.99
C MET A 55 15.31 1.37 -5.36
N ALA A 56 16.34 2.13 -5.77
CA ALA A 56 16.40 2.70 -7.11
C ALA A 56 16.44 1.61 -8.20
N ARG A 57 17.19 0.52 -7.98
CA ARG A 57 17.25 -0.64 -8.89
C ARG A 57 15.91 -1.38 -8.99
N VAL A 58 15.24 -1.61 -7.87
CA VAL A 58 13.89 -2.23 -7.86
C VAL A 58 12.93 -1.39 -8.70
N ARG A 59 12.92 -0.08 -8.49
CA ARG A 59 12.07 0.82 -9.26
C ARG A 59 12.38 0.80 -10.75
N GLN A 60 13.67 0.85 -11.11
CA GLN A 60 14.09 0.78 -12.51
C GLN A 60 13.66 -0.54 -13.18
N LYS A 61 13.72 -1.66 -12.44
CA LYS A 61 13.28 -2.97 -12.93
C LYS A 61 11.76 -3.05 -13.02
N SER A 62 11.03 -2.53 -12.04
CA SER A 62 9.58 -2.57 -11.96
C SER A 62 9.04 -1.50 -11.02
N GLU A 63 8.38 -0.50 -11.58
CA GLU A 63 7.68 0.52 -10.79
C GLU A 63 6.58 -0.10 -9.93
N HIS A 64 5.91 -1.15 -10.44
CA HIS A 64 4.92 -1.91 -9.69
C HIS A 64 5.52 -2.56 -8.43
N ALA A 65 6.66 -3.26 -8.54
CA ALA A 65 7.33 -3.87 -7.40
C ALA A 65 7.76 -2.82 -6.36
N TRP A 66 8.20 -1.66 -6.81
CA TRP A 66 8.56 -0.56 -5.92
C TRP A 66 7.34 0.03 -5.20
N ALA A 67 6.24 0.30 -5.92
CA ALA A 67 5.00 0.81 -5.34
C ALA A 67 4.40 -0.17 -4.33
N HIS A 68 4.46 -1.47 -4.63
CA HIS A 68 4.09 -2.54 -3.71
C HIS A 68 4.89 -2.49 -2.41
N ALA A 69 6.22 -2.37 -2.50
CA ALA A 69 7.10 -2.34 -1.33
C ALA A 69 6.82 -1.10 -0.45
N MET A 70 6.62 0.06 -1.07
CA MET A 70 6.26 1.30 -0.38
C MET A 70 4.94 1.19 0.36
N SER A 71 3.88 0.77 -0.35
CA SER A 71 2.53 0.63 0.21
C SER A 71 2.48 -0.43 1.31
N SER A 72 3.14 -1.57 1.10
CA SER A 72 3.29 -2.60 2.12
C SER A 72 3.99 -2.06 3.37
N SER A 73 5.06 -1.28 3.23
CA SER A 73 5.73 -0.67 4.39
C SER A 73 4.80 0.25 5.19
N ILE A 74 3.96 1.04 4.51
CA ILE A 74 2.96 1.91 5.15
C ILE A 74 1.93 1.09 5.92
N TRP A 75 1.33 0.07 5.29
CA TRP A 75 0.37 -0.82 5.96
C TRP A 75 1.01 -1.59 7.12
N GLY A 76 2.26 -2.01 6.98
CA GLY A 76 3.04 -2.64 8.04
C GLY A 76 3.22 -1.73 9.25
N LEU A 77 3.51 -0.45 9.04
CA LEU A 77 3.61 0.54 10.12
C LEU A 77 2.25 0.79 10.79
N VAL A 78 1.17 0.89 10.02
CA VAL A 78 -0.20 1.02 10.55
C VAL A 78 -0.52 -0.17 11.46
N PHE A 79 -0.24 -1.39 11.00
CA PHE A 79 -0.51 -2.59 11.76
C PHE A 79 0.39 -2.73 12.99
N ALA A 80 1.69 -2.52 12.85
CA ALA A 80 2.64 -2.58 13.96
C ALA A 80 2.32 -1.56 15.07
N ARG A 81 1.90 -0.35 14.69
CA ARG A 81 1.42 0.66 15.65
C ARG A 81 0.18 0.18 16.39
N HIS A 82 -0.78 -0.44 15.70
CA HIS A 82 -1.99 -0.99 16.31
C HIS A 82 -1.66 -2.12 17.30
N LEU A 83 -0.64 -2.93 17.01
CA LEU A 83 -0.12 -3.97 17.91
C LEU A 83 0.67 -3.41 19.10
N GLY A 84 0.98 -2.11 19.13
CA GLY A 84 1.80 -1.50 20.18
C GLY A 84 3.27 -1.90 20.13
N LEU A 85 3.79 -2.24 18.94
CA LEU A 85 5.22 -2.59 18.80
C LEU A 85 6.11 -1.37 19.06
N ALA A 86 7.28 -1.61 19.65
CA ALA A 86 8.26 -0.57 19.93
C ALA A 86 8.80 0.08 18.64
N PRO A 87 9.21 1.37 18.66
CA PRO A 87 9.63 2.09 17.46
C PRO A 87 10.77 1.43 16.66
N ASP A 88 11.73 0.80 17.32
CA ASP A 88 12.85 0.06 16.71
C ASP A 88 12.39 -1.21 15.99
N VAL A 89 11.40 -1.90 16.57
CA VAL A 89 10.75 -3.09 15.96
C VAL A 89 9.92 -2.67 14.75
N MET A 90 9.16 -1.57 14.87
CA MET A 90 8.42 -0.98 13.75
C MET A 90 9.35 -0.57 12.62
N GLN A 91 10.50 0.03 12.95
CA GLN A 91 11.52 0.39 11.98
C GLN A 91 12.05 -0.86 11.26
N THR A 92 12.40 -1.91 11.99
CA THR A 92 12.86 -3.18 11.42
C THR A 92 11.84 -3.76 10.43
N LEU A 93 10.56 -3.82 10.80
CA LEU A 93 9.49 -4.28 9.92
C LEU A 93 9.39 -3.44 8.65
N ALA A 94 9.37 -2.11 8.80
CA ALA A 94 9.24 -1.19 7.68
C ALA A 94 10.41 -1.31 6.70
N GLN A 95 11.65 -1.44 7.21
CA GLN A 95 12.84 -1.66 6.38
C GLN A 95 12.75 -3.00 5.64
N GLY A 96 12.33 -4.07 6.33
CA GLY A 96 12.15 -5.39 5.71
C GLY A 96 11.12 -5.39 4.59
N LEU A 97 9.98 -4.73 4.79
CA LEU A 97 8.92 -4.62 3.77
C LEU A 97 9.39 -3.82 2.55
N LEU A 98 10.17 -2.75 2.73
CA LEU A 98 10.72 -1.96 1.63
C LEU A 98 11.72 -2.74 0.79
N LEU A 99 12.51 -3.59 1.44
CA LEU A 99 13.54 -4.40 0.79
C LEU A 99 13.02 -5.77 0.33
N SER A 100 11.76 -6.11 0.64
CA SER A 100 11.15 -7.41 0.34
C SER A 100 11.17 -7.74 -1.15
N GLN A 101 11.12 -6.73 -2.01
CA GLN A 101 11.05 -6.86 -3.46
C GLN A 101 12.43 -6.83 -4.15
N VAL A 102 13.54 -6.67 -3.42
CA VAL A 102 14.90 -6.54 -4.00
C VAL A 102 15.28 -7.71 -4.90
N GLY A 103 14.91 -8.94 -4.53
CA GLY A 103 15.24 -10.11 -5.35
C GLY A 103 14.49 -10.17 -6.68
N LYS A 104 13.41 -9.38 -6.88
CA LYS A 104 12.75 -9.27 -8.19
C LYS A 104 13.67 -8.66 -9.27
N THR A 105 14.73 -7.96 -8.88
CA THR A 105 15.78 -7.50 -9.80
C THR A 105 16.53 -8.63 -10.50
N ARG A 106 16.44 -9.86 -9.99
CA ARG A 106 17.05 -11.07 -10.58
C ARG A 106 16.09 -11.91 -11.41
N LEU A 107 14.81 -11.56 -11.44
CA LEU A 107 13.84 -12.24 -12.29
C LEU A 107 13.95 -11.78 -13.74
N ASP A 108 13.65 -12.69 -14.66
CA ASP A 108 13.53 -12.41 -16.08
C ASP A 108 12.34 -11.47 -16.35
N ASP A 109 12.47 -10.58 -17.34
CA ASP A 109 11.45 -9.55 -17.64
C ASP A 109 10.14 -10.14 -18.17
N ASP A 110 10.20 -11.28 -18.87
CA ASP A 110 9.03 -12.02 -19.36
C ASP A 110 8.18 -12.54 -18.21
N LEU A 111 8.84 -12.99 -17.13
CA LEU A 111 8.18 -13.49 -15.93
C LEU A 111 7.62 -12.35 -15.07
N LEU A 112 8.37 -11.25 -14.94
CA LEU A 112 7.98 -10.11 -14.13
C LEU A 112 6.79 -9.33 -14.72
N ASN A 113 6.74 -9.23 -16.05
CA ASN A 113 5.71 -8.46 -16.79
C ASN A 113 4.63 -9.34 -17.43
N LYS A 114 4.55 -10.61 -17.04
CA LYS A 114 3.57 -11.56 -17.57
C LYS A 114 2.14 -11.04 -17.34
N GLN A 115 1.33 -11.08 -18.39
CA GLN A 115 -0.10 -10.82 -18.30
C GLN A 115 -0.83 -12.08 -17.81
N GLY A 116 -1.71 -11.92 -16.83
CA GLY A 116 -2.52 -13.02 -16.28
C GLY A 116 -1.75 -13.95 -15.33
N TYR A 117 -2.23 -15.18 -15.19
CA TYR A 117 -1.70 -16.14 -14.21
C TYR A 117 -0.41 -16.81 -14.68
N LEU A 118 0.53 -16.99 -13.75
CA LEU A 118 1.73 -17.80 -13.96
C LEU A 118 1.37 -19.29 -13.99
N SER A 119 1.95 -20.04 -14.92
CA SER A 119 1.96 -21.50 -14.87
C SER A 119 2.71 -22.01 -13.64
N ALA A 120 2.56 -23.29 -13.30
CA ALA A 120 3.24 -23.87 -12.16
C ALA A 120 4.78 -23.75 -12.23
N GLU A 121 5.37 -23.91 -13.41
CA GLU A 121 6.82 -23.79 -13.62
C GLU A 121 7.29 -22.33 -13.58
N GLU A 122 6.51 -21.41 -14.16
CA GLU A 122 6.76 -19.96 -14.02
C GLU A 122 6.67 -19.54 -12.55
N TYR A 123 5.69 -20.05 -11.80
CA TYR A 123 5.52 -19.74 -10.39
C TYR A 123 6.70 -20.25 -9.55
N LYS A 124 7.21 -21.47 -9.81
CA LYS A 124 8.43 -21.98 -9.16
C LYS A 124 9.64 -21.07 -9.41
N ARG A 125 9.82 -20.57 -10.65
CA ARG A 125 10.87 -19.59 -10.95
C ARG A 125 10.65 -18.27 -10.22
N TYR A 126 9.39 -17.81 -10.16
CA TYR A 126 9.02 -16.58 -9.48
C TYR A 126 9.38 -16.63 -8.00
N GLN A 127 9.07 -17.73 -7.31
CA GLN A 127 9.32 -17.91 -5.87
C GLN A 127 10.78 -17.64 -5.45
N LYS A 128 11.74 -17.86 -6.34
CA LYS A 128 13.18 -17.64 -6.08
C LYS A 128 13.52 -16.19 -5.73
N PHE A 129 12.67 -15.22 -6.05
CA PHE A 129 12.94 -13.81 -5.73
C PHE A 129 13.18 -13.59 -4.23
N VAL A 130 12.59 -14.40 -3.35
CA VAL A 130 12.82 -14.24 -1.91
C VAL A 130 14.24 -14.65 -1.54
N GLU A 131 14.69 -15.81 -2.04
CA GLU A 131 16.04 -16.32 -1.79
C GLU A 131 17.11 -15.38 -2.38
N GLU A 132 16.88 -14.89 -3.61
CA GLU A 132 17.74 -13.90 -4.26
C GLU A 132 17.81 -12.59 -3.46
N GLY A 133 16.66 -12.12 -2.95
CA GLY A 133 16.59 -10.94 -2.09
C GLY A 133 17.39 -11.13 -0.80
N VAL A 134 17.23 -12.26 -0.12
CA VAL A 134 18.02 -12.60 1.08
C VAL A 134 19.50 -12.67 0.77
N ALA A 135 19.90 -13.30 -0.35
CA ALA A 135 21.31 -13.43 -0.74
C ALA A 135 21.95 -12.07 -1.03
N ILE A 136 21.25 -11.18 -1.72
CA ILE A 136 21.70 -9.81 -2.00
C ILE A 136 21.86 -9.03 -0.69
N LEU A 137 20.82 -9.02 0.15
CA LEU A 137 20.79 -8.22 1.37
C LEU A 137 21.79 -8.72 2.43
N SER A 138 22.03 -10.03 2.51
CA SER A 138 23.02 -10.62 3.43
C SER A 138 24.46 -10.23 3.09
N ARG A 139 24.73 -9.85 1.84
CA ARG A 139 26.03 -9.36 1.38
C ARG A 139 26.13 -7.83 1.38
N THR A 140 25.05 -7.15 1.74
CA THR A 140 24.95 -5.69 1.73
C THR A 140 25.28 -5.14 3.12
N PRO A 141 26.38 -4.37 3.28
CA PRO A 141 26.73 -3.75 4.56
C PRO A 141 25.61 -2.88 5.13
N GLY A 142 25.48 -2.86 6.46
CA GLY A 142 24.51 -2.02 7.18
C GLY A 142 23.09 -2.59 7.30
N ILE A 143 22.75 -3.66 6.57
CA ILE A 143 21.46 -4.33 6.72
C ILE A 143 21.51 -5.31 7.89
N SER A 144 20.65 -5.11 8.89
CA SER A 144 20.63 -5.94 10.09
C SER A 144 19.97 -7.30 9.83
N ALA A 145 20.40 -8.33 10.57
CA ALA A 145 19.83 -9.67 10.46
C ALA A 145 18.30 -9.74 10.69
N PRO A 146 17.71 -8.98 11.64
CA PRO A 146 16.25 -8.92 11.78
C PRO A 146 15.52 -8.41 10.53
N VAL A 147 16.09 -7.46 9.79
CA VAL A 147 15.52 -6.96 8.53
C VAL A 147 15.54 -8.05 7.46
N ILE A 148 16.65 -8.77 7.35
CA ILE A 148 16.79 -9.90 6.43
C ILE A 148 15.76 -11.00 6.78
N LYS A 149 15.50 -11.24 8.06
CA LYS A 149 14.46 -12.20 8.50
C LYS A 149 13.05 -11.78 8.06
N VAL A 150 12.72 -10.49 8.04
CA VAL A 150 11.43 -10.05 7.47
C VAL A 150 11.34 -10.43 5.99
N VAL A 151 12.39 -10.15 5.22
CA VAL A 151 12.45 -10.51 3.79
C VAL A 151 12.40 -12.03 3.59
N GLU A 152 13.09 -12.80 4.41
CA GLU A 152 13.12 -14.26 4.31
C GLU A 152 11.75 -14.91 4.54
N TYR A 153 10.92 -14.35 5.44
CA TYR A 153 9.68 -14.99 5.90
C TYR A 153 8.39 -14.32 5.42
N HIS A 154 8.41 -13.15 4.75
CA HIS A 154 7.16 -12.46 4.32
C HIS A 154 6.29 -13.27 3.35
N ARG A 155 6.85 -14.28 2.65
CA ARG A 155 6.12 -15.17 1.73
C ARG A 155 5.75 -16.53 2.35
N GLU A 156 6.10 -16.75 3.61
CA GLU A 156 5.70 -17.95 4.36
C GLU A 156 4.23 -17.87 4.80
N ARG A 157 3.60 -19.04 5.00
CA ARG A 157 2.18 -19.14 5.37
C ARG A 157 2.01 -20.07 6.57
N HIS A 158 1.01 -19.79 7.40
CA HIS A 158 0.81 -20.48 8.67
C HIS A 158 0.69 -22.01 8.51
N ASN A 159 0.02 -22.48 7.46
CA ASN A 159 -0.10 -23.89 7.08
C ASN A 159 1.08 -24.46 6.27
N GLY A 160 2.14 -23.69 6.03
CA GLY A 160 3.33 -24.12 5.27
C GLY A 160 3.17 -24.09 3.74
N SER A 161 2.06 -23.56 3.21
CA SER A 161 1.89 -23.39 1.75
C SER A 161 2.74 -22.25 1.15
N GLY A 162 3.44 -21.51 2.01
CA GLY A 162 4.31 -20.42 1.63
C GLY A 162 5.69 -20.88 1.15
N PHE A 163 6.57 -19.90 0.94
CA PHE A 163 7.92 -20.11 0.42
C PHE A 163 8.87 -19.04 1.01
N PRO A 164 10.20 -19.25 1.00
CA PRO A 164 10.94 -20.31 0.31
C PRO A 164 11.07 -21.64 1.08
N LYS A 165 10.90 -21.64 2.40
CA LYS A 165 11.17 -22.81 3.25
C LYS A 165 9.95 -23.67 3.55
N GLY A 166 8.74 -23.13 3.38
CA GLY A 166 7.50 -23.85 3.70
C GLY A 166 7.35 -24.13 5.19
N VAL A 167 7.84 -23.21 6.03
CA VAL A 167 7.75 -23.36 7.49
C VAL A 167 6.33 -23.08 7.98
N THR A 168 5.96 -23.69 9.11
CA THR A 168 4.59 -23.61 9.66
C THR A 168 4.55 -22.86 10.99
N GLY A 169 3.38 -22.28 11.28
CA GLY A 169 3.03 -21.76 12.60
C GLY A 169 4.09 -20.87 13.23
N ASP A 170 4.55 -21.26 14.41
CA ASP A 170 5.48 -20.49 15.24
C ASP A 170 6.94 -20.52 14.78
N ARG A 171 7.25 -21.31 13.74
CA ARG A 171 8.55 -21.23 13.08
C ARG A 171 8.70 -19.97 12.22
N ILE A 172 7.59 -19.32 11.88
CA ILE A 172 7.58 -18.01 11.22
C ILE A 172 7.73 -16.93 12.30
N PRO A 173 8.79 -16.10 12.28
CA PRO A 173 8.93 -15.01 13.24
C PRO A 173 7.76 -14.03 13.17
N LEU A 174 7.42 -13.38 14.29
CA LEU A 174 6.29 -12.44 14.38
C LEU A 174 6.30 -11.39 13.26
N LEU A 175 7.44 -10.76 12.98
CA LEU A 175 7.53 -9.76 11.92
C LEU A 175 7.34 -10.36 10.51
N GLY A 176 7.70 -11.63 10.31
CA GLY A 176 7.41 -12.38 9.09
C GLY A 176 5.91 -12.66 8.94
N LYS A 177 5.23 -13.07 10.03
CA LYS A 177 3.77 -13.25 10.05
C LYS A 177 3.03 -11.95 9.71
N ILE A 178 3.45 -10.83 10.33
CA ILE A 178 2.91 -9.50 10.06
C ILE A 178 3.16 -9.10 8.61
N ALA A 179 4.39 -9.24 8.13
CA ALA A 179 4.75 -8.89 6.76
C ALA A 179 3.97 -9.70 5.73
N GLY A 180 3.72 -10.99 5.98
CA GLY A 180 2.96 -11.83 5.06
C GLY A 180 1.48 -11.47 4.96
N ILE A 181 0.85 -11.04 6.05
CA ILE A 181 -0.52 -10.50 6.01
C ILE A 181 -0.56 -9.22 5.17
N VAL A 182 0.37 -8.31 5.43
CA VAL A 182 0.45 -7.00 4.77
C VAL A 182 0.75 -7.13 3.27
N ASP A 183 1.75 -7.92 2.92
CA ASP A 183 2.13 -8.22 1.53
C ASP A 183 0.97 -8.86 0.77
N HIS A 184 0.24 -9.80 1.40
CA HIS A 184 -0.94 -10.40 0.78
C HIS A 184 -2.06 -9.38 0.58
N PHE A 185 -2.41 -8.60 1.60
CA PHE A 185 -3.44 -7.57 1.50
C PHE A 185 -3.11 -6.55 0.41
N GLN A 186 -1.89 -6.02 0.40
CA GLN A 186 -1.43 -5.07 -0.62
C GLN A 186 -1.53 -5.69 -2.02
N ALA A 187 -1.14 -6.94 -2.17
CA ALA A 187 -1.21 -7.67 -3.44
C ALA A 187 -2.64 -7.85 -3.99
N LEU A 188 -3.68 -7.73 -3.15
CA LEU A 188 -5.08 -7.85 -3.56
C LEU A 188 -5.66 -6.51 -4.03
N ILE A 189 -5.23 -5.41 -3.44
CA ILE A 189 -5.78 -4.08 -3.70
C ILE A 189 -4.99 -3.29 -4.75
N GLU A 190 -3.80 -3.75 -5.12
CA GLU A 190 -2.99 -3.07 -6.12
C GLU A 190 -3.32 -3.51 -7.56
N PRO A 191 -3.27 -2.58 -8.52
CA PRO A 191 -3.48 -2.90 -9.92
C PRO A 191 -2.35 -3.78 -10.44
N LYS A 192 -2.71 -4.84 -11.18
CA LYS A 192 -1.77 -5.76 -11.81
C LYS A 192 -2.07 -5.89 -13.29
N PRO A 193 -1.05 -6.15 -14.13
CA PRO A 193 -1.28 -6.32 -15.56
C PRO A 193 -2.27 -7.46 -15.85
N GLY A 194 -3.41 -7.12 -16.44
CA GLY A 194 -4.47 -8.06 -16.78
C GLY A 194 -5.34 -8.53 -15.60
N VAL A 195 -5.20 -7.95 -14.41
CA VAL A 195 -6.01 -8.31 -13.22
C VAL A 195 -6.55 -7.05 -12.56
N GLN A 196 -7.88 -7.00 -12.42
CA GLN A 196 -8.55 -5.91 -11.72
C GLN A 196 -8.28 -5.99 -10.21
N PRO A 197 -7.88 -4.88 -9.56
CA PRO A 197 -7.69 -4.84 -8.11
C PRO A 197 -9.02 -5.09 -7.38
N MET A 198 -8.92 -5.63 -6.18
CA MET A 198 -10.05 -5.72 -5.26
C MET A 198 -10.21 -4.41 -4.48
N SER A 199 -11.45 -4.05 -4.15
CA SER A 199 -11.65 -3.00 -3.14
C SER A 199 -11.03 -3.44 -1.80
N PRO A 200 -10.58 -2.50 -0.95
CA PRO A 200 -10.03 -2.83 0.37
C PRO A 200 -10.96 -3.71 1.22
N SER A 201 -12.28 -3.52 1.11
CA SER A 201 -13.28 -4.33 1.80
C SER A 201 -13.35 -5.79 1.33
N GLN A 202 -13.19 -6.02 0.02
CA GLN A 202 -13.14 -7.36 -0.56
C GLN A 202 -11.84 -8.06 -0.17
N ALA A 203 -10.72 -7.33 -0.19
CA ALA A 203 -9.43 -7.85 0.26
C ALA A 203 -9.45 -8.25 1.75
N ILE A 204 -10.11 -7.46 2.62
CA ILE A 204 -10.35 -7.84 4.02
C ILE A 204 -11.17 -9.12 4.11
N SER A 205 -12.24 -9.25 3.34
CA SER A 205 -13.11 -10.43 3.35
C SER A 205 -12.34 -11.69 2.92
N GLN A 206 -11.50 -11.58 1.89
CA GLN A 206 -10.66 -12.68 1.43
C GLN A 206 -9.57 -13.05 2.44
N LEU A 207 -8.92 -12.05 3.05
CA LEU A 207 -7.95 -12.27 4.12
C LEU A 207 -8.59 -12.97 5.32
N TYR A 208 -9.79 -12.56 5.71
CA TYR A 208 -10.55 -13.18 6.80
C TYR A 208 -10.94 -14.62 6.49
N ALA A 209 -11.25 -14.96 5.23
CA ALA A 209 -11.50 -16.34 4.81
C ALA A 209 -10.23 -17.23 4.88
N LYS A 210 -9.03 -16.62 4.86
CA LYS A 210 -7.74 -17.31 4.93
C LYS A 210 -7.16 -17.40 6.35
N ARG A 211 -7.86 -16.86 7.35
CA ARG A 211 -7.45 -16.93 8.76
C ARG A 211 -7.48 -18.37 9.28
N ASN A 212 -6.56 -18.69 10.18
CA ASN A 212 -6.31 -20.05 10.67
C ASN A 212 -5.97 -21.08 9.57
N ILE A 213 -5.63 -20.62 8.36
CA ILE A 213 -5.19 -21.45 7.23
C ILE A 213 -3.83 -20.91 6.76
N GLU A 214 -3.84 -19.82 6.01
CA GLU A 214 -2.62 -19.19 5.48
C GLU A 214 -2.03 -18.17 6.45
N PHE A 215 -2.85 -17.63 7.35
CA PHE A 215 -2.45 -16.61 8.30
C PHE A 215 -2.97 -16.94 9.70
N GLN A 216 -2.24 -16.54 10.74
CA GLN A 216 -2.65 -16.74 12.13
C GLN A 216 -3.90 -15.90 12.43
N ASP A 217 -4.89 -16.52 13.09
CA ASP A 217 -6.24 -15.97 13.27
C ASP A 217 -6.25 -14.61 14.00
N ASP A 218 -5.65 -14.55 15.18
CA ASP A 218 -5.55 -13.35 16.01
C ASP A 218 -4.86 -12.17 15.29
N LEU A 219 -3.83 -12.45 14.48
CA LEU A 219 -3.15 -11.44 13.70
C LEU A 219 -4.01 -10.91 12.55
N VAL A 220 -4.81 -11.77 11.90
CA VAL A 220 -5.76 -11.32 10.88
C VAL A 220 -6.82 -10.40 11.51
N GLU A 221 -7.39 -10.79 12.65
CA GLU A 221 -8.38 -9.95 13.35
C GLU A 221 -7.79 -8.60 13.75
N LYS A 222 -6.58 -8.59 14.33
CA LYS A 222 -5.88 -7.35 14.70
C LYS A 222 -5.53 -6.50 13.48
N PHE A 223 -5.21 -7.11 12.34
CA PHE A 223 -4.96 -6.37 11.10
C PHE A 223 -6.24 -5.66 10.62
N ILE A 224 -7.36 -6.38 10.56
CA ILE A 224 -8.68 -5.82 10.19
C ILE A 224 -9.06 -4.69 11.14
N GLN A 225 -8.79 -4.86 12.44
CA GLN A 225 -9.00 -3.82 13.44
C GLN A 225 -8.10 -2.59 13.22
N ALA A 226 -6.89 -2.75 12.70
CA ALA A 226 -5.95 -1.67 12.41
C ALA A 226 -6.34 -0.86 11.18
N VAL A 227 -6.76 -1.53 10.10
CA VAL A 227 -7.13 -0.87 8.83
C VAL A 227 -8.57 -0.33 8.82
N GLY A 228 -9.43 -0.89 9.67
CA GLY A 228 -10.86 -0.58 9.72
C GLY A 228 -11.67 -1.45 8.76
N VAL A 229 -12.98 -1.59 9.03
CA VAL A 229 -13.89 -2.39 8.20
C VAL A 229 -14.07 -1.76 6.81
N TYR A 230 -13.98 -0.43 6.73
CA TYR A 230 -14.04 0.32 5.49
C TYR A 230 -12.79 1.21 5.38
N PRO A 231 -11.62 0.67 4.98
CA PRO A 231 -10.39 1.46 4.92
C PRO A 231 -10.52 2.71 4.05
N ALA A 232 -9.66 3.69 4.28
CA ALA A 232 -9.59 4.88 3.42
C ALA A 232 -9.42 4.47 1.94
N GLY A 233 -10.11 5.17 1.05
CA GLY A 233 -10.21 4.82 -0.37
C GLY A 233 -11.34 3.85 -0.71
N THR A 234 -12.06 3.28 0.27
CA THR A 234 -13.22 2.43 -0.02
C THR A 234 -14.38 3.26 -0.56
N LEU A 235 -14.89 2.91 -1.75
CA LEU A 235 -16.12 3.46 -2.29
C LEU A 235 -17.33 2.80 -1.61
N VAL A 236 -18.25 3.63 -1.09
CA VAL A 236 -19.40 3.16 -0.31
C VAL A 236 -20.70 3.79 -0.78
N GLU A 237 -21.76 2.99 -0.76
CA GLU A 237 -23.13 3.50 -0.82
C GLU A 237 -23.68 3.61 0.61
N LEU A 238 -24.24 4.76 0.94
CA LEU A 238 -24.85 5.03 2.23
C LEU A 238 -26.31 4.59 2.25
N SER A 239 -26.90 4.48 3.44
CA SER A 239 -28.28 3.99 3.62
C SER A 239 -29.35 4.89 3.01
N ASP A 240 -29.04 6.14 2.68
CA ASP A 240 -29.91 7.05 1.92
C ASP A 240 -29.75 6.89 0.38
N GLY A 241 -28.91 5.95 -0.08
CA GLY A 241 -28.59 5.74 -1.49
C GLY A 241 -27.50 6.67 -2.03
N SER A 242 -27.00 7.63 -1.25
CA SER A 242 -25.89 8.47 -1.70
C SER A 242 -24.56 7.71 -1.76
N VAL A 243 -23.61 8.21 -2.55
CA VAL A 243 -22.31 7.53 -2.76
C VAL A 243 -21.17 8.42 -2.30
N GLY A 244 -20.19 7.83 -1.63
CA GLY A 244 -19.04 8.54 -1.09
C GLY A 244 -17.78 7.67 -1.01
N VAL A 245 -16.65 8.34 -0.78
CA VAL A 245 -15.35 7.69 -0.56
C VAL A 245 -14.98 7.81 0.91
N VAL A 246 -14.54 6.71 1.53
CA VAL A 246 -14.06 6.77 2.91
C VAL A 246 -12.71 7.51 2.96
N VAL A 247 -12.61 8.54 3.79
CA VAL A 247 -11.40 9.37 3.94
C VAL A 247 -10.79 9.30 5.33
N GLY A 248 -11.52 8.75 6.31
CA GLY A 248 -11.04 8.65 7.69
C GLY A 248 -11.75 7.57 8.48
N GLN A 249 -11.07 7.04 9.50
CA GLN A 249 -11.60 6.02 10.41
C GLN A 249 -11.89 6.64 11.78
N ASN A 250 -12.98 6.20 12.39
CA ASN A 250 -13.27 6.47 13.80
C ASN A 250 -12.87 5.25 14.64
N THR A 251 -11.86 5.41 15.50
CA THR A 251 -11.28 4.30 16.30
C THR A 251 -12.29 3.60 17.20
N ASP A 252 -13.23 4.36 17.75
CA ASP A 252 -14.18 3.88 18.77
C ASP A 252 -15.48 3.37 18.14
N ARG A 253 -15.74 3.70 16.87
CA ARG A 253 -16.93 3.28 16.10
C ARG A 253 -16.56 2.96 14.65
N LYS A 254 -15.86 1.84 14.45
CA LYS A 254 -15.27 1.42 13.16
C LYS A 254 -16.28 1.22 12.01
N LEU A 255 -17.55 0.98 12.32
CA LEU A 255 -18.63 0.87 11.31
C LEU A 255 -19.15 2.24 10.83
N PHE A 256 -18.70 3.34 11.44
CA PHE A 256 -19.13 4.70 11.15
C PHE A 256 -17.93 5.56 10.76
N PRO A 257 -17.33 5.35 9.56
CA PRO A 257 -16.18 6.12 9.09
C PRO A 257 -16.53 7.57 8.72
N GLN A 258 -15.51 8.36 8.40
CA GLN A 258 -15.66 9.65 7.74
C GLN A 258 -15.72 9.45 6.22
N VAL A 259 -16.78 9.94 5.59
CA VAL A 259 -17.09 9.72 4.17
C VAL A 259 -17.16 11.05 3.45
N LEU A 260 -16.38 11.22 2.39
CA LEU A 260 -16.54 12.32 1.45
C LEU A 260 -17.63 11.94 0.44
N ARG A 261 -18.81 12.53 0.59
CA ARG A 261 -19.94 12.28 -0.29
C ARG A 261 -19.72 12.95 -1.65
N VAL A 262 -19.86 12.17 -2.72
CA VAL A 262 -19.62 12.59 -4.12
C VAL A 262 -20.88 12.57 -4.97
N LEU A 263 -21.81 11.62 -4.75
CA LEU A 263 -23.11 11.57 -5.43
C LEU A 263 -24.27 11.73 -4.46
N SER A 264 -25.37 12.33 -4.93
CA SER A 264 -26.67 12.37 -4.24
C SER A 264 -27.34 10.98 -4.21
N PRO A 265 -28.42 10.80 -3.43
CA PRO A 265 -29.27 9.60 -3.49
C PRO A 265 -29.72 9.20 -4.91
N GLU A 266 -29.99 10.18 -5.76
CA GLU A 266 -30.38 10.03 -7.17
C GLU A 266 -29.19 9.74 -8.10
N LYS A 267 -28.01 9.46 -7.53
CA LYS A 267 -26.74 9.22 -8.24
C LYS A 267 -26.26 10.41 -9.08
N THR A 268 -26.69 11.62 -8.72
CA THR A 268 -26.24 12.85 -9.40
C THR A 268 -25.00 13.43 -8.72
N PRO A 269 -24.04 13.98 -9.48
CA PRO A 269 -22.81 14.54 -8.89
C PRO A 269 -23.11 15.76 -8.03
N LEU A 270 -22.56 15.82 -6.82
CA LEU A 270 -22.73 16.97 -5.95
C LEU A 270 -21.86 18.14 -6.44
N ARG A 271 -22.46 19.35 -6.54
CA ARG A 271 -21.72 20.59 -6.87
C ARG A 271 -20.60 20.90 -5.87
N LYS A 272 -20.79 20.53 -4.61
CA LYS A 272 -19.79 20.64 -3.55
C LYS A 272 -19.77 19.32 -2.77
N GLN A 273 -18.59 18.70 -2.73
CA GLN A 273 -18.38 17.50 -1.93
C GLN A 273 -18.61 17.81 -0.45
N GLN A 274 -19.19 16.86 0.27
CA GLN A 274 -19.53 17.02 1.68
C GLN A 274 -18.83 15.95 2.51
N LEU A 275 -18.04 16.39 3.49
CA LEU A 275 -17.43 15.49 4.46
C LEU A 275 -18.47 15.14 5.54
N LEU A 276 -18.81 13.87 5.64
CA LEU A 276 -19.76 13.33 6.60
C LEU A 276 -19.00 12.49 7.63
N ASP A 277 -19.04 12.88 8.91
CA ASP A 277 -18.59 12.01 10.00
C ASP A 277 -19.77 11.15 10.45
N LEU A 278 -19.84 9.89 9.97
CA LEU A 278 -20.95 9.01 10.31
C LEU A 278 -21.00 8.73 11.82
N ARG A 279 -19.92 8.86 12.58
CA ARG A 279 -19.99 8.70 14.05
C ARG A 279 -20.82 9.82 14.67
N GLN A 280 -20.60 11.06 14.23
CA GLN A 280 -21.31 12.24 14.75
C GLN A 280 -22.79 12.19 14.37
N LEU A 281 -23.11 11.83 13.12
CA LEU A 281 -24.49 11.73 12.65
C LEU A 281 -25.31 10.65 13.39
N ASN A 282 -24.66 9.64 13.95
CA ASN A 282 -25.31 8.55 14.69
C ASN A 282 -25.04 8.61 16.20
N SER A 283 -24.75 9.79 16.75
CA SER A 283 -24.43 9.98 18.18
C SER A 283 -25.67 9.89 19.10
N ASN A 284 -26.85 10.21 18.58
CA ASN A 284 -28.10 10.29 19.36
C ASN A 284 -28.83 8.95 19.55
N GLY A 285 -28.17 7.82 19.30
CA GLY A 285 -28.75 6.47 19.50
C GLY A 285 -29.60 5.94 18.34
N GLU A 286 -30.23 6.81 17.53
CA GLU A 286 -30.88 6.41 16.28
C GLU A 286 -29.90 6.43 15.10
N ILE A 287 -29.95 5.38 14.26
CA ILE A 287 -29.09 5.30 13.08
C ILE A 287 -29.67 6.18 11.97
N GLN A 288 -29.12 7.37 11.81
CA GLN A 288 -29.49 8.32 10.75
C GLN A 288 -28.89 7.93 9.39
N LEU A 289 -27.61 7.53 9.38
CA LEU A 289 -26.90 7.26 8.13
C LEU A 289 -25.77 6.25 8.35
N LYS A 290 -25.76 5.15 7.62
CA LYS A 290 -24.73 4.11 7.72
C LYS A 290 -24.20 3.72 6.35
N VAL A 291 -23.06 3.05 6.32
CA VAL A 291 -22.61 2.33 5.11
C VAL A 291 -23.60 1.19 4.85
N ALA A 292 -24.28 1.23 3.71
CA ALA A 292 -25.20 0.18 3.29
C ALA A 292 -24.46 -0.96 2.61
N ARG A 293 -23.52 -0.64 1.72
CA ARG A 293 -22.64 -1.60 1.04
C ARG A 293 -21.37 -0.92 0.52
N THR A 294 -20.36 -1.73 0.27
CA THR A 294 -19.17 -1.30 -0.47
C THR A 294 -19.42 -1.49 -1.96
N LEU A 295 -18.79 -0.63 -2.76
CA LEU A 295 -18.89 -0.62 -4.20
C LEU A 295 -17.54 -1.00 -4.81
N PRO A 296 -17.53 -1.65 -6.00
CA PRO A 296 -16.29 -1.92 -6.70
C PRO A 296 -15.62 -0.60 -7.14
N GLU A 297 -14.31 -0.66 -7.36
CA GLU A 297 -13.58 0.46 -7.93
C GLU A 297 -14.13 0.84 -9.31
N GLY A 298 -14.17 2.13 -9.62
CA GLY A 298 -14.76 2.66 -10.85
C GLY A 298 -16.30 2.61 -10.91
N ALA A 299 -17.00 2.18 -9.85
CA ALA A 299 -18.46 2.24 -9.85
C ALA A 299 -18.93 3.69 -10.04
N TYR A 300 -19.94 3.87 -10.90
CA TYR A 300 -20.45 5.18 -11.31
C TYR A 300 -19.38 6.07 -11.97
N ASP A 301 -18.32 5.49 -12.54
CA ASP A 301 -17.19 6.20 -13.14
C ASP A 301 -16.47 7.14 -12.16
N ILE A 302 -16.50 6.84 -10.86
CA ILE A 302 -15.80 7.63 -9.84
C ILE A 302 -14.32 7.24 -9.82
N ASP A 303 -13.47 8.22 -10.10
CA ASP A 303 -12.02 8.16 -9.91
C ASP A 303 -11.65 8.53 -8.48
N LEU A 304 -11.05 7.57 -7.78
CA LEU A 304 -10.64 7.69 -6.39
C LEU A 304 -9.43 8.63 -6.20
N GLU A 305 -8.55 8.76 -7.21
CA GLU A 305 -7.37 9.63 -7.10
C GLU A 305 -7.75 11.11 -7.08
N SER A 306 -8.75 11.48 -7.89
CA SER A 306 -9.26 12.85 -7.95
C SER A 306 -10.52 13.06 -7.11
N CYS A 307 -11.14 11.99 -6.62
CA CYS A 307 -12.52 11.99 -6.10
C CYS A 307 -13.51 12.67 -7.08
N ARG A 308 -13.31 12.51 -8.39
CA ARG A 308 -14.13 13.10 -9.48
C ARG A 308 -14.63 12.01 -10.42
N LEU A 309 -15.58 12.36 -11.28
CA LEU A 309 -16.14 11.43 -12.26
C LEU A 309 -15.32 11.42 -13.55
N GLN A 310 -14.92 10.24 -14.02
CA GLN A 310 -14.31 9.99 -15.31
C GLN A 310 -15.39 9.97 -16.40
N SER A 311 -15.70 11.16 -16.90
CA SER A 311 -16.42 11.49 -18.14
C SER A 311 -17.95 11.34 -18.21
N GLY A 312 -18.59 12.52 -18.21
CA GLY A 312 -19.69 12.90 -19.11
C GLY A 312 -19.46 14.37 -19.51
N GLY A 313 -19.05 14.62 -20.75
CA GLY A 313 -18.45 15.89 -21.17
C GLY A 313 -19.38 17.10 -21.12
N TRP A 314 -18.87 18.19 -20.53
CA TRP A 314 -18.96 19.53 -21.11
C TRP A 314 -17.56 20.14 -21.05
N GLY A 315 -16.99 20.43 -22.22
CA GLY A 315 -15.67 20.98 -22.32
C GLY A 315 -15.59 22.37 -21.71
N LEU A 316 -14.45 22.66 -21.06
CA LEU A 316 -13.76 23.92 -21.25
C LEU A 316 -12.26 23.67 -21.10
N ARG A 317 -11.56 23.98 -22.18
CA ARG A 317 -10.12 23.85 -22.36
C ARG A 317 -9.37 24.66 -21.30
N ARG A 318 -8.37 24.01 -20.71
CA ARG A 318 -6.99 24.50 -20.52
C ARG A 318 -6.78 25.99 -20.83
N TRP A 319 -6.70 26.84 -19.80
CA TRP A 319 -5.98 28.12 -19.82
C TRP A 319 -5.62 28.53 -18.38
N VAL A 320 -4.37 28.30 -17.97
CA VAL A 320 -3.59 29.31 -17.25
C VAL A 320 -2.16 29.19 -17.80
N SER A 321 -1.85 30.17 -18.63
CA SER A 321 -0.52 30.69 -18.95
C SER A 321 0.24 31.10 -17.70
#